data_AF-A0A3C0S577-F1
#
_entry.id   AF-A0A3C0S577-F1
#
_cell.length_a   1.000
_cell.length_b   1.000
_cell.length_c   1.000
_cell.angle_alpha   90.00
_cell.angle_beta   90.00
_cell.angle_gamma   90.00
#
_symmetry.space_group_name_H-M   'P 1'
#
loop_
_entity.id
_entity.type
_entity.pdbx_description
1 polymer ?
#
loop_
_entity_poly.entity_id
_entity_poly.type
_entity_poly.pdbx_seq_one_letter_code
_entity_poly.pdbx_strand_id
1 'polypeptide(L)'
;MEQNSALHPADIAEEISRLSKGEQHQEFMDYPLEDRLEIFSFFEMDVQYTLIKSMTEHELSELLNNLKPDTRNELLSELPDDLIKYLINLLNER
;
A
#
# COMPACT_ATOMS: atom_id res chain seq x y z
N MET A 1 22.71 -5.55 23.58
CA MET A 1 21.62 -4.65 23.17
C MET A 1 21.45 -4.91 21.69
N GLU A 2 20.48 -5.75 21.32
CA GLU A 2 20.21 -6.09 19.91
C GLU A 2 20.03 -4.80 19.09
N GLN A 3 20.98 -4.52 18.20
CA GLN A 3 20.74 -3.69 17.04
C GLN A 3 20.05 -4.61 16.02
N ASN A 4 18.72 -4.74 16.14
CA ASN A 4 17.95 -5.40 15.10
C ASN A 4 17.66 -4.33 14.05
N SER A 5 18.55 -4.22 13.05
CA SER A 5 18.51 -3.18 12.02
C SER A 5 17.40 -3.43 10.98
N ALA A 6 16.16 -3.63 11.43
CA ALA A 6 15.01 -3.48 10.56
C ALA A 6 14.83 -1.97 10.33
N LEU A 7 14.92 -1.52 9.08
CA LEU A 7 14.62 -0.14 8.71
C LEU A 7 13.18 0.19 9.15
N HIS A 8 12.93 1.42 9.60
CA HIS A 8 11.59 1.83 9.96
C HIS A 8 10.71 1.80 8.69
N PRO A 9 9.43 1.41 8.73
CA PRO A 9 8.57 1.35 7.54
C PRO A 9 8.51 2.68 6.75
N ALA A 10 8.63 3.82 7.43
CA ALA A 10 8.73 5.13 6.79
C ALA A 10 10.02 5.32 5.97
N ASP A 11 11.16 4.81 6.46
CA ASP A 11 12.43 4.88 5.73
C ASP A 11 12.35 4.01 4.46
N ILE A 12 11.72 2.83 4.57
CA ILE A 12 11.49 1.94 3.44
C ILE A 12 10.56 2.59 2.41
N ALA A 13 9.47 3.23 2.88
CA ALA A 13 8.56 3.96 2.01
C ALA A 13 9.27 5.11 1.27
N GLU A 14 10.16 5.83 1.95
CA GLU A 14 10.96 6.89 1.31
C GLU A 14 11.87 6.33 0.21
N GLU A 15 12.55 5.21 0.46
CA GLU A 15 13.42 4.57 -0.54
C GLU A 15 12.64 4.04 -1.74
N ILE A 16 11.51 3.35 -1.52
CA ILE A 16 10.64 2.86 -2.60
C ILE A 16 10.13 4.04 -3.43
N SER A 17 9.75 5.15 -2.79
CA SER A 17 9.23 6.35 -3.48
C SER A 17 10.25 6.97 -4.45
N ARG A 18 11.55 6.74 -4.24
CA ARG A 18 12.64 7.22 -5.13
C ARG A 18 12.84 6.35 -6.37
N LEU A 19 12.28 5.14 -6.40
CA LEU A 19 12.37 4.22 -7.53
C LEU A 19 11.46 4.65 -8.69
N SER A 20 11.69 4.09 -9.88
CA SER A 20 10.75 4.31 -10.98
C SER A 20 9.41 3.63 -10.69
N LYS A 21 8.33 4.14 -11.29
CA LYS A 21 6.97 3.59 -11.09
C LYS A 21 6.85 2.09 -11.37
N GLY A 22 7.66 1.56 -12.30
CA GLY A 22 7.67 0.13 -12.61
C GLY A 22 8.40 -0.72 -11.58
N GLU A 23 9.39 -0.13 -10.89
CA GLU A 23 10.18 -0.80 -9.84
C GLU A 23 9.48 -0.71 -8.48
N GLN A 24 8.74 0.37 -8.21
CA GLN A 24 8.00 0.57 -6.96
C GLN A 24 7.12 -0.62 -6.58
N HIS A 25 6.37 -1.18 -7.53
CA HIS A 25 5.50 -2.33 -7.26
C HIS A 25 6.31 -3.58 -6.90
N GLN A 26 7.35 -3.90 -7.68
CA GLN A 26 8.19 -5.08 -7.43
C GLN A 26 8.85 -4.99 -6.06
N GLU A 27 9.52 -3.86 -5.77
CA GLU A 27 10.17 -3.64 -4.48
C GLU A 27 9.16 -3.70 -3.33
N PHE A 28 7.98 -3.08 -3.48
CA PHE A 28 6.94 -3.13 -2.45
C PHE A 28 6.43 -4.56 -2.20
N MET A 29 6.29 -5.38 -3.25
CA MET A 29 5.77 -6.74 -3.16
C MET A 29 6.78 -7.74 -2.55
N ASP A 30 8.06 -7.40 -2.49
CA ASP A 30 9.10 -8.23 -1.87
C ASP A 30 8.99 -8.27 -0.33
N TYR A 31 8.21 -7.36 0.27
CA TYR A 31 7.95 -7.34 1.71
C TYR A 31 6.77 -8.24 2.10
N PRO A 32 6.81 -8.87 3.30
CA PRO A 32 5.68 -9.63 3.81
C PRO A 32 4.47 -8.72 4.03
N LEU A 33 3.26 -9.30 4.05
CA LEU A 33 2.01 -8.52 4.12
C LEU A 33 1.97 -7.57 5.32
N GLU A 34 2.42 -8.00 6.51
CA GLU A 34 2.42 -7.15 7.72
C GLU A 34 3.25 -5.88 7.52
N ASP A 35 4.46 -6.01 6.98
CA ASP A 35 5.33 -4.87 6.67
C ASP A 35 4.73 -3.99 5.56
N ARG A 36 4.16 -4.60 4.51
CA ARG A 36 3.50 -3.88 3.41
C ARG A 36 2.38 -2.98 3.91
N LEU A 37 1.60 -3.40 4.90
CA LEU A 37 0.51 -2.59 5.46
C LEU A 37 1.03 -1.36 6.20
N GLU A 38 2.14 -1.51 6.90
CA GLU A 38 2.79 -0.39 7.60
C GLU A 38 3.47 0.56 6.62
N ILE A 39 4.30 0.04 5.71
CA ILE A 39 5.00 0.79 4.66
C ILE A 39 3.98 1.57 3.81
N PHE A 40 2.89 0.91 3.39
CA PHE A 40 1.87 1.54 2.55
C PHE A 40 1.28 2.81 3.19
N SER A 41 1.09 2.78 4.51
CA SER A 41 0.55 3.91 5.27
C SER A 41 1.47 5.13 5.30
N PHE A 42 2.76 4.98 4.96
CA PHE A 42 3.73 6.07 4.91
C PHE A 42 3.96 6.64 3.51
N PHE A 43 3.39 6.03 2.46
CA PHE A 43 3.48 6.58 1.12
C PHE A 43 2.62 7.82 0.95
N GLU A 44 3.16 8.78 0.21
CA GLU A 44 2.38 9.88 -0.35
C GLU A 44 1.32 9.36 -1.33
N MET A 45 0.27 10.17 -1.51
CA MET A 45 -0.93 9.73 -2.24
C MET A 45 -0.66 9.33 -3.69
N ASP A 46 0.31 9.97 -4.35
CA ASP A 46 0.68 9.66 -5.73
C ASP A 46 1.37 8.28 -5.88
N VAL A 47 2.17 7.89 -4.88
CA VAL A 47 2.81 6.57 -4.83
C VAL A 47 1.78 5.49 -4.50
N GLN A 48 0.92 5.71 -3.50
CA GLN A 48 -0.19 4.80 -3.20
C GLN A 48 -1.08 4.58 -4.44
N TYR A 49 -1.42 5.64 -5.18
CA TYR A 49 -2.18 5.53 -6.42
C TYR A 49 -1.45 4.71 -7.49
N THR A 50 -0.14 4.93 -7.64
CA THR A 50 0.70 4.19 -8.59
C THR A 50 0.68 2.70 -8.27
N LEU A 51 0.88 2.35 -6.99
CA LEU A 51 0.84 0.96 -6.52
C LEU A 51 -0.53 0.31 -6.75
N ILE A 52 -1.62 1.03 -6.45
CA ILE A 52 -2.97 0.51 -6.67
C ILE A 52 -3.24 0.22 -8.15
N LYS A 53 -2.70 1.04 -9.05
CA LYS A 53 -2.85 0.85 -10.49
C LYS A 53 -1.99 -0.28 -11.06
N SER A 54 -0.89 -0.64 -10.39
CA SER A 54 0.00 -1.72 -10.81
C SER A 54 -0.36 -3.08 -10.21
N MET A 55 -1.06 -3.10 -9.07
CA MET A 55 -1.40 -4.33 -8.38
C MET A 55 -2.47 -5.15 -9.10
N THR A 56 -2.37 -6.48 -8.95
CA THR A 56 -3.44 -7.39 -9.35
C THR A 56 -4.62 -7.29 -8.40
N GLU A 57 -5.78 -7.79 -8.83
CA GLU A 57 -6.99 -7.82 -7.99
C GLU A 57 -6.78 -8.57 -6.67
N HIS A 58 -6.02 -9.66 -6.69
CA HIS A 58 -5.71 -10.44 -5.49
C HIS A 58 -4.87 -9.65 -4.50
N GLU A 59 -3.81 -8.99 -4.98
CA GLU A 59 -2.94 -8.13 -4.16
C GLU A 59 -3.72 -6.95 -3.56
N LEU A 60 -4.57 -6.30 -4.36
CA LEU A 60 -5.44 -5.23 -3.89
C LEU A 60 -6.40 -5.72 -2.81
N SER A 61 -7.06 -6.85 -3.04
CA SER A 61 -8.00 -7.41 -2.07
C SER A 61 -7.28 -7.77 -0.76
N GLU A 62 -6.12 -8.43 -0.81
CA GLU A 62 -5.33 -8.73 0.39
C GLU A 62 -4.93 -7.45 1.13
N LEU A 63 -4.38 -6.45 0.42
CA LEU A 63 -3.94 -5.21 1.04
C LEU A 63 -5.11 -4.46 1.69
N LEU A 64 -6.18 -4.19 0.93
CA LEU A 64 -7.31 -3.38 1.38
C LEU A 64 -8.05 -3.99 2.58
N ASN A 65 -8.19 -5.32 2.61
CA ASN A 65 -8.89 -5.99 3.71
C ASN A 65 -8.10 -5.99 5.01
N ASN A 66 -6.77 -5.89 4.93
CA ASN A 66 -5.88 -5.89 6.08
C ASN A 66 -5.40 -4.48 6.48
N LEU A 67 -5.59 -3.46 5.63
CA LEU A 67 -5.30 -2.08 6.00
C LEU A 67 -6.10 -1.64 7.23
N LYS A 68 -5.46 -0.82 8.07
CA LYS A 68 -6.10 -0.18 9.20
C LYS A 68 -7.30 0.66 8.70
N PRO A 69 -8.44 0.65 9.41
CA PRO A 69 -9.64 1.36 8.96
C PRO A 69 -9.41 2.83 8.60
N ASP A 70 -8.60 3.54 9.40
CA ASP A 70 -8.32 4.96 9.18
C ASP A 70 -7.53 5.19 7.88
N THR A 71 -6.42 4.47 7.69
CA THR A 71 -5.63 4.52 6.45
C THR A 71 -6.48 4.18 5.22
N ARG A 72 -7.31 3.14 5.31
CA ARG A 72 -8.19 2.77 4.18
C ARG A 72 -9.21 3.86 3.89
N ASN A 73 -9.77 4.51 4.90
CA ASN A 73 -10.75 5.58 4.71
C ASN A 73 -10.10 6.82 4.08
N GLU A 74 -8.90 7.19 4.52
CA GLU A 74 -8.12 8.28 3.91
C GLU A 74 -7.82 7.98 2.44
N LEU A 75 -7.28 6.78 2.16
CA LEU A 75 -7.05 6.30 0.81
C LEU A 75 -8.30 6.44 -0.06
N LEU A 76 -9.42 5.87 0.36
CA LEU A 76 -10.65 5.88 -0.44
C LEU A 76 -11.25 7.28 -0.60
N SER A 77 -10.95 8.25 0.27
CA SER A 77 -11.50 9.61 0.18
C SER A 77 -10.83 10.47 -0.89
N GLU A 78 -9.59 10.15 -1.24
CA GLU A 78 -8.76 10.92 -2.18
C GLU A 78 -8.73 10.31 -3.60
N LEU A 79 -9.29 9.11 -3.77
CA LEU A 79 -9.32 8.41 -5.06
C LEU A 79 -10.49 8.86 -5.96
N PRO A 80 -10.38 8.71 -7.29
CA PRO A 80 -11.51 8.95 -8.19
C PRO A 80 -12.66 7.94 -7.96
N ASP A 81 -13.92 8.40 -8.08
CA ASP A 81 -15.15 7.62 -7.87
C ASP A 81 -15.15 6.24 -8.54
N ASP A 82 -14.72 6.14 -9.78
CA ASP A 82 -14.74 4.88 -10.53
C ASP A 82 -13.73 3.87 -9.97
N LEU A 83 -12.60 4.36 -9.45
CA LEU A 83 -11.63 3.51 -8.76
C LEU A 83 -12.17 3.10 -7.38
N ILE A 84 -12.77 4.02 -6.63
CA ILE A 84 -13.40 3.71 -5.34
C ILE A 84 -14.42 2.58 -5.49
N LYS A 85 -15.34 2.69 -6.47
CA LYS A 85 -16.35 1.65 -6.74
C LYS A 85 -15.72 0.29 -7.02
N TYR A 86 -14.62 0.26 -7.78
CA TYR A 86 -13.88 -0.97 -8.03
C TYR A 86 -13.30 -1.55 -6.74
N LEU A 87 -12.56 -0.74 -5.96
CA LEU A 87 -11.89 -1.18 -4.74
C LEU A 87 -12.86 -1.63 -3.65
N ILE A 88 -14.03 -0.98 -3.51
CA ILE A 88 -15.05 -1.37 -2.53
C ILE A 88 -15.57 -2.79 -2.81
N ASN A 89 -15.68 -3.19 -4.08
CA ASN A 89 -16.12 -4.55 -4.43
C ASN A 89 -15.09 -5.63 -4.07
N LEU A 90 -13.85 -5.25 -3.73
CA LEU A 90 -12.79 -6.17 -3.28
C LEU A 90 -12.75 -6.36 -1.76
N LEU A 91 -13.57 -5.61 -1.01
CA LEU A 91 -13.68 -5.73 0.44
C LEU A 91 -14.54 -6.94 0.79
N ASN A 92 -14.09 -7.70 1.79
CA ASN A 92 -14.86 -8.81 2.35
C ASN A 92 -16.09 -8.27 3.09
N GLU A 93 -17.20 -8.98 3.00
CA GLU A 93 -18.35 -8.75 3.88
C GLU A 93 -17.89 -8.92 5.33
N ARG A 94 -17.99 -7.86 6.14
CA ARG A 94 -17.63 -7.85 7.55
C ARG A 94 -18.83 -8.08 8.44
#